data_AF-A0A958GIG0-F1
#
_entry.id   AF-A0A958GIG0-F1
#
_cell.length_a   1.000
_cell.length_b   1.000
_cell.length_c   1.000
_cell.angle_alpha   90.00
_cell.angle_beta   90.00
_cell.angle_gamma   90.00
#
_symmetry.space_group_name_H-M   'P 1'
#
loop_
_entity.id
_entity.type
_entity.pdbx_description
1 polymer ?
#
loop_
_entity_poly.entity_id
_entity_poly.type
_entity_poly.pdbx_seq_one_letter_code
_entity_poly.pdbx_strand_id
1 'polypeptide(L)'
;MTEKKRRVFLLGVLALSAAILCYEEEKPQWLTTPPEDFSRLAVLRTDSHSLIVEPVVTGLRNPSGMAFLPSGEILITEKSGSIRVIKDGELLTTTVTGVPKVYQRGQGG
;
A
#
# COMPACT_ATOMS: atom_id res chain seq x y z
N MET A 1 3.65 -12.28 -53.42
CA MET A 1 4.64 -12.29 -52.31
C MET A 1 5.15 -13.71 -52.12
N THR A 2 6.46 -13.94 -52.25
CA THR A 2 7.03 -15.31 -52.28
C THR A 2 6.91 -16.01 -50.92
N GLU A 3 6.77 -17.34 -50.93
CA GLU A 3 6.59 -18.18 -49.74
C GLU A 3 7.66 -17.92 -48.67
N LYS A 4 8.89 -17.62 -49.10
CA LYS A 4 10.02 -17.23 -48.26
C LYS A 4 9.75 -15.97 -47.42
N LYS A 5 9.07 -14.95 -47.98
CA LYS A 5 8.73 -13.72 -47.26
C LYS A 5 7.64 -13.93 -46.21
N ARG A 6 6.69 -14.85 -46.45
CA ARG A 6 5.63 -15.20 -45.48
C ARG A 6 6.19 -15.98 -44.28
N ARG A 7 7.14 -16.89 -44.50
CA ARG A 7 7.80 -17.64 -43.42
C ARG A 7 8.66 -16.75 -42.52
N VAL A 8 9.42 -15.82 -43.08
CA VAL A 8 10.22 -14.86 -42.29
C VAL A 8 9.32 -13.95 -41.45
N PHE A 9 8.19 -13.50 -42.00
CA PHE A 9 7.24 -12.67 -41.26
C PHE A 9 6.55 -13.45 -40.12
N LEU A 10 6.13 -14.70 -40.37
CA LEU A 10 5.53 -15.58 -39.35
C LEU A 10 6.50 -15.89 -38.21
N LEU A 11 7.78 -16.15 -38.51
CA LEU A 11 8.80 -16.37 -37.50
C LEU A 11 9.06 -15.11 -36.66
N GLY A 12 9.05 -13.93 -37.28
CA GLY A 12 9.20 -12.66 -36.56
C GLY A 12 8.05 -12.37 -35.60
N VAL A 13 6.80 -12.63 -36.02
CA VAL A 13 5.61 -12.44 -35.16
C VAL A 13 5.60 -13.43 -34.00
N LEU A 14 5.96 -14.70 -34.24
CA LEU A 14 6.07 -15.72 -33.19
C LEU A 14 7.15 -15.39 -32.15
N ALA A 15 8.32 -14.92 -32.59
CA ALA A 15 9.39 -14.50 -31.69
C ALA A 15 8.98 -13.29 -30.84
N LEU A 16 8.25 -12.33 -31.43
CA LEU A 16 7.75 -11.15 -30.71
C LEU A 16 6.66 -11.54 -29.69
N SER A 17 5.74 -12.43 -30.04
CA SER A 17 4.72 -12.92 -29.10
C SER A 17 5.32 -13.74 -27.95
N ALA A 18 6.36 -14.54 -28.23
CA ALA A 18 7.07 -15.29 -27.21
C ALA A 18 7.84 -14.35 -26.27
N ALA A 19 8.45 -13.29 -26.79
CA ALA A 19 9.12 -12.28 -25.97
C ALA A 19 8.14 -11.50 -25.09
N ILE A 20 6.93 -11.19 -25.58
CA ILE A 20 5.87 -10.53 -24.79
C ILE A 20 5.32 -11.44 -23.70
N LEU A 21 5.17 -12.75 -23.96
CA LEU A 21 4.74 -13.74 -22.96
C LEU A 21 5.84 -14.03 -21.92
N CYS A 22 7.12 -13.99 -22.33
CA CYS A 22 8.26 -14.11 -21.41
C CYS A 22 8.50 -12.82 -20.62
N TYR A 23 7.95 -11.69 -21.07
CA TYR A 23 7.91 -10.45 -20.30
C TYR A 23 6.78 -10.54 -19.27
N GLU A 24 6.93 -11.49 -18.35
CA GLU A 24 6.13 -11.51 -17.14
C GLU A 24 6.77 -10.52 -16.18
N GLU A 25 6.00 -9.48 -15.86
CA GLU A 25 6.41 -8.37 -15.02
C GLU A 25 6.51 -8.88 -13.57
N GLU A 26 7.71 -9.20 -13.09
CA GLU A 26 7.97 -9.39 -11.66
C GLU A 26 7.69 -8.07 -10.95
N LYS A 27 6.42 -7.85 -10.60
CA LYS A 27 6.00 -6.67 -9.86
C LYS A 27 6.70 -6.74 -8.50
N PRO A 28 7.49 -5.72 -8.16
CA PRO A 28 8.21 -5.73 -6.91
C PRO A 28 7.21 -5.85 -5.75
N GLN A 29 7.61 -6.48 -4.65
CA GLN A 29 6.72 -6.80 -3.53
C GLN A 29 5.96 -5.58 -2.94
N TRP A 30 6.45 -4.36 -3.17
CA TRP A 30 5.74 -3.14 -2.79
C TRP A 30 4.56 -2.76 -3.72
N LEU A 31 4.42 -3.40 -4.89
CA LEU A 31 3.27 -3.31 -5.79
C LEU A 31 2.17 -4.34 -5.46
N THR A 32 2.42 -5.31 -4.59
CA THR A 32 1.39 -6.23 -4.10
C THR A 32 0.68 -5.62 -2.90
N THR A 33 -0.66 -5.66 -2.88
CA THR A 33 -1.43 -5.33 -1.68
C THR A 33 -0.91 -6.17 -0.51
N PRO A 34 -0.72 -5.59 0.69
CA PRO A 34 -0.34 -6.34 1.87
C PRO A 34 -1.25 -7.57 1.99
N PRO A 35 -0.72 -8.74 2.40
CA PRO A 35 -1.57 -9.90 2.62
C PRO A 35 -2.70 -9.48 3.56
N GLU A 36 -3.95 -9.63 3.10
CA GLU A 36 -5.17 -9.40 3.88
C GLU A 36 -5.20 -10.28 5.15
N ASP A 37 -4.38 -11.33 5.15
CA ASP A 37 -4.11 -12.17 6.30
C ASP A 37 -3.02 -11.58 7.20
N PHE A 38 -3.45 -10.71 8.11
CA PHE A 38 -2.62 -10.17 9.18
C PHE A 38 -2.39 -11.16 10.34
N SER A 39 -2.92 -12.39 10.25
CA SER A 39 -2.73 -13.43 11.28
C SER A 39 -1.31 -13.97 11.29
N ARG A 40 -0.52 -13.68 10.25
CA ARG A 40 0.92 -13.93 10.19
C ARG A 40 1.65 -12.59 10.22
N LEU A 41 2.51 -12.41 11.21
CA LEU A 41 3.38 -11.25 11.30
C LEU A 41 4.17 -11.10 9.99
N ALA A 42 4.08 -9.93 9.36
CA ALA A 42 4.75 -9.69 8.10
C ALA A 42 6.25 -9.46 8.37
N VAL A 43 7.10 -10.37 7.88
CA VAL A 43 8.55 -10.20 7.97
C VAL A 43 9.03 -9.40 6.76
N LEU A 44 9.35 -8.13 6.97
CA LEU A 44 9.95 -7.28 5.95
C LEU A 44 11.48 -7.40 6.01
N ARG A 45 12.08 -7.92 4.94
CA ARG A 45 13.54 -7.98 4.81
C ARG A 45 14.06 -6.68 4.21
N THR A 46 14.99 -6.05 4.90
CA THR A 46 15.79 -4.92 4.41
C THR A 46 17.22 -5.39 4.15
N ASP A 47 18.04 -4.60 3.47
CA ASP A 47 19.44 -4.95 3.18
C ASP A 47 20.27 -5.22 4.44
N SER A 48 19.87 -4.63 5.58
CA SER A 48 20.63 -4.73 6.84
C SER A 48 19.95 -5.61 7.89
N HIS A 49 18.62 -5.63 7.96
CA HIS A 49 17.88 -6.33 9.02
C HIS A 49 16.53 -6.86 8.54
N SER A 50 16.00 -7.86 9.26
CA SER A 50 14.60 -8.27 9.14
C SER A 50 13.75 -7.51 10.17
N LEU A 51 12.66 -6.92 9.71
CA LEU A 51 11.67 -6.23 10.53
C LEU A 51 10.41 -7.08 10.65
N ILE A 52 9.79 -7.08 11.82
CA ILE A 52 8.48 -7.67 12.04
C ILE A 52 7.47 -6.52 12.02
N VAL A 53 6.52 -6.58 11.10
CA VAL A 53 5.47 -5.59 10.93
C VAL A 53 4.15 -6.18 11.40
N GLU A 54 3.53 -5.51 12.36
CA GLU A 54 2.25 -5.87 12.95
C GLU A 54 1.28 -4.68 12.84
N PRO A 55 0.09 -4.85 12.26
CA PRO A 55 -0.91 -3.80 12.27
C PRO A 55 -1.45 -3.59 13.69
N VAL A 56 -1.34 -2.36 14.20
CA VAL A 56 -1.95 -2.01 15.49
C VAL A 56 -3.47 -1.87 15.34
N VAL A 57 -3.93 -1.20 14.28
CA VAL A 57 -5.34 -1.06 13.92
C VAL A 57 -5.52 -1.01 12.41
N THR A 58 -6.73 -1.29 11.94
CA THR A 58 -7.14 -1.14 10.52
C THR A 58 -8.32 -0.16 10.40
N GLY A 59 -8.73 0.18 9.17
CA GLY A 59 -9.91 1.02 8.94
C GLY A 59 -9.68 2.54 9.06
N LEU A 60 -8.42 3.00 9.03
CA LEU A 60 -8.07 4.41 8.93
C LEU A 60 -8.22 4.92 7.49
N ARG A 61 -8.62 6.18 7.31
CA ARG A 61 -8.79 6.79 5.99
C ARG A 61 -7.75 7.87 5.74
N ASN A 62 -6.74 7.55 4.94
CA ASN A 62 -5.64 8.46 4.57
C ASN A 62 -5.01 9.12 5.81
N PRO A 63 -4.43 8.34 6.75
CA PRO A 63 -3.76 8.89 7.92
C PRO A 63 -2.57 9.76 7.50
N SER A 64 -2.34 10.86 8.21
CA SER A 64 -1.29 11.85 7.88
C SER A 64 -0.38 12.19 9.07
N GLY A 65 -0.77 11.88 10.30
CA GLY A 65 0.06 12.09 11.49
C GLY A 65 -0.45 11.31 12.69
N MET A 66 0.40 11.19 13.73
CA MET A 66 0.05 10.52 14.98
C MET A 66 0.74 11.16 16.19
N ALA A 67 0.12 11.02 17.37
CA ALA A 67 0.70 11.41 18.65
C ALA A 67 0.32 10.44 19.77
N PHE A 68 1.27 10.11 20.64
CA PHE A 68 1.04 9.32 21.84
C PHE A 68 0.67 10.24 23.01
N LEU A 69 -0.41 9.92 23.71
CA LEU A 69 -0.81 10.65 24.92
C LEU A 69 -0.17 10.02 26.17
N PRO A 70 0.09 10.80 27.23
CA PRO A 70 0.63 10.28 28.49
C PRO A 70 -0.25 9.21 29.16
N SER A 71 -1.54 9.20 28.84
CA SER A 71 -2.53 8.22 29.30
C SER A 71 -2.48 6.89 28.55
N GLY A 72 -1.71 6.81 27.45
CA GLY A 72 -1.52 5.59 26.65
C GLY A 72 -2.35 5.54 25.37
N GLU A 73 -3.33 6.43 25.17
CA GLU A 73 -4.04 6.51 23.90
C GLU A 73 -3.16 7.07 22.77
N ILE A 74 -3.51 6.71 21.53
CA ILE A 74 -2.86 7.24 20.32
C ILE A 74 -3.87 8.07 19.55
N LEU A 75 -3.52 9.31 19.24
CA LEU A 75 -4.28 10.16 18.32
C LEU A 75 -3.74 9.98 16.91
N ILE A 76 -4.62 9.83 15.93
CA ILE A 76 -4.27 9.78 14.49
C ILE A 76 -5.06 10.84 13.75
N THR A 77 -4.38 11.67 12.97
CA THR A 77 -5.02 12.63 12.06
C THR A 77 -5.25 11.98 10.70
N GLU A 78 -6.46 12.12 10.17
CA GLU A 78 -6.80 11.75 8.80
C GLU A 78 -6.79 12.99 7.91
N LYS A 79 -6.47 12.82 6.62
CA LYS A 79 -6.47 13.94 5.64
C LYS A 79 -7.81 14.69 5.57
N SER A 80 -8.91 14.01 5.91
CA SER A 80 -10.26 14.60 6.03
C SER A 80 -10.34 15.73 7.07
N GLY A 81 -9.43 15.74 8.05
CA GLY A 81 -9.45 16.58 9.24
C GLY A 81 -9.95 15.90 10.50
N SER A 82 -10.39 14.64 10.38
CA SER A 82 -10.84 13.86 11.53
C SER A 82 -9.64 13.46 12.40
N ILE A 83 -9.83 13.46 13.72
CA ILE A 83 -8.88 12.87 14.66
C ILE A 83 -9.49 11.58 15.20
N ARG A 84 -8.82 10.47 14.93
CA ARG A 84 -9.15 9.13 15.41
C ARG A 84 -8.39 8.85 16.71
N VAL A 85 -8.98 8.01 17.56
CA VAL A 85 -8.40 7.62 18.84
C VAL A 85 -8.22 6.10 18.85
N ILE A 86 -7.02 5.65 19.18
CA ILE A 86 -6.74 4.26 19.53
C ILE A 86 -6.63 4.19 21.05
N LYS A 87 -7.36 3.26 21.65
CA LYS A 87 -7.34 3.01 23.09
C LYS A 87 -7.31 1.50 23.33
N ASP A 88 -6.41 1.05 24.18
CA ASP A 88 -6.25 -0.38 24.52
C ASP A 88 -6.06 -1.27 23.27
N GLY A 89 -5.37 -0.76 22.24
CA GLY A 89 -5.15 -1.45 20.97
C GLY A 89 -6.32 -1.38 19.98
N GLU A 90 -7.43 -0.76 20.34
CA GLU A 90 -8.63 -0.70 19.49
C GLU A 90 -8.87 0.69 18.92
N LEU A 91 -9.25 0.75 17.64
CA LEU A 91 -9.67 1.98 16.99
C LEU A 91 -11.10 2.34 17.40
N LEU A 92 -11.27 3.44 18.14
CA LEU A 92 -12.59 3.88 18.55
C LEU A 92 -13.46 4.29 17.34
N THR A 93 -14.74 3.99 17.44
CA THR A 93 -15.75 4.36 16.44
C THR A 93 -16.01 5.87 16.43
N THR A 94 -15.84 6.52 17.59
CA THR A 94 -16.08 7.95 17.76
C THR A 94 -14.81 8.74 17.45
N THR A 95 -14.97 9.84 16.71
CA THR A 95 -13.88 10.79 16.44
C THR A 95 -13.87 11.92 17.46
N VAL A 96 -12.72 12.56 17.65
CA VAL A 96 -12.63 13.78 18.48
C VAL A 96 -13.51 14.87 17.88
N THR A 97 -14.30 15.55 18.71
CA THR A 97 -15.19 16.65 18.32
C THR A 97 -14.52 18.01 18.53
N GLY A 98 -15.10 19.06 17.94
CA GLY A 98 -14.60 20.43 18.13
C GLY A 98 -13.31 20.77 17.38
N VAL A 99 -12.90 19.94 16.42
CA VAL A 99 -11.73 20.21 15.58
C VAL A 99 -12.01 21.33 14.56
N PRO A 100 -11.01 22.16 14.19
CA PRO A 100 -11.17 23.20 13.19
C PRO A 100 -11.57 22.65 11.81
N LYS A 101 -12.25 23.47 11.00
CA LYS A 101 -12.53 23.13 9.60
C LYS A 101 -11.23 23.03 8.81
N VAL A 102 -11.05 21.93 8.09
CA VAL A 102 -9.85 21.71 7.27
C VAL A 102 -9.96 22.36 5.90
N TYR A 103 -8.86 22.99 5.47
CA TYR A 103 -8.67 23.49 4.12
C TYR A 103 -7.74 22.57 3.33
N GLN A 104 -8.31 21.73 2.46
CA GLN A 104 -7.54 20.80 1.63
C GLN A 104 -7.19 21.43 0.28
N ARG A 105 -5.90 21.69 0.03
CA ARG A 105 -5.44 22.22 -1.27
C ARG A 105 -4.15 21.56 -1.77
N GLY A 106 -4.14 20.23 -1.80
CA GLY A 106 -2.95 19.48 -2.22
C GLY A 106 -1.78 19.63 -1.24
N GLN A 107 -2.08 20.00 0.01
CA GLN A 107 -1.13 19.82 1.11
C GLN A 107 -0.72 18.35 1.06
N GLY A 108 0.58 18.08 0.90
CA GLY A 108 1.11 16.73 0.95
C GLY A 108 0.73 16.04 2.26
N GLY A 109 0.94 14.72 2.30
CA GLY A 109 1.22 14.11 3.60
C GLY A 109 2.50 14.74 4.15
#